data_AF-A0A0G1VD42-F1
#
_entry.id   AF-A0A0G1VD42-F1
#
_cell.length_a   1.000
_cell.length_b   1.000
_cell.length_c   1.000
_cell.angle_alpha   90.00
_cell.angle_beta   90.00
_cell.angle_gamma   90.00
#
_symmetry.space_group_name_H-M   'P 1'
#
loop_
_entity.id
_entity.type
_entity.pdbx_description
1 polymer ?
#
loop_
_entity_poly.entity_id
_entity_poly.type
_entity_poly.pdbx_seq_one_letter_code
_entity_poly.pdbx_strand_id
1 'polypeptide(L)'
;MPKMQYVKDTNDAVSPLRVTVRKARRVSARRTIQPGIRVKCGCCNETVEIYHTNDRDGDPNLETLEINGVHGTIDQWRQVLLPLLDAKANEPPLLLQPPRAI
;
A
#
# COMPACT_ATOMS: atom_id res chain seq x y z
N MET A 1 -17.77 -8.85 -9.95
CA MET A 1 -16.35 -9.02 -9.55
C MET A 1 -15.65 -7.67 -9.67
N PRO A 2 -14.73 -7.30 -8.77
CA PRO A 2 -13.92 -6.10 -8.96
C PRO A 2 -13.16 -6.15 -10.28
N LYS A 3 -13.16 -5.06 -11.05
CA LYS A 3 -12.47 -4.99 -12.34
C LYS A 3 -10.96 -4.91 -12.10
N MET A 4 -10.22 -5.85 -12.68
CA MET A 4 -8.76 -5.81 -12.70
C MET A 4 -8.30 -4.77 -13.74
N GLN A 5 -7.37 -3.92 -13.35
CA GLN A 5 -6.73 -2.92 -14.18
C GLN A 5 -5.25 -3.27 -14.33
N TYR A 6 -4.67 -2.96 -15.49
CA TYR A 6 -3.25 -3.15 -15.75
C TYR A 6 -2.59 -1.78 -15.74
N VAL A 7 -1.71 -1.54 -14.77
CA VAL A 7 -0.88 -0.34 -14.71
C VAL A 7 0.41 -0.66 -15.45
N LYS A 8 0.55 -0.06 -16.64
CA LYS A 8 1.73 -0.25 -17.49
C LYS A 8 2.85 0.70 -17.07
N ASP A 9 4.08 0.23 -17.26
CA ASP A 9 5.21 1.13 -17.27
C ASP A 9 5.17 2.02 -18.52
N THR A 10 5.61 3.27 -18.41
CA THR A 10 5.56 4.22 -19.52
C THR A 10 6.52 3.84 -20.65
N ASN A 11 7.62 3.16 -20.31
CA ASN A 11 8.63 2.71 -21.25
C ASN A 11 8.47 1.23 -21.64
N ASP A 12 7.41 0.56 -21.17
CA ASP A 12 7.19 -0.89 -21.28
C ASP A 12 8.42 -1.73 -20.85
N ALA A 13 9.27 -1.21 -19.96
CA ALA A 13 10.52 -1.86 -19.55
C ALA A 13 10.28 -3.05 -18.59
N VAL A 14 9.14 -3.07 -17.91
CA VAL A 14 8.74 -4.12 -16.96
C VAL A 14 7.30 -4.57 -17.17
N SER A 15 7.00 -5.81 -16.75
CA SER A 15 5.64 -6.34 -16.84
C SER A 15 4.64 -5.50 -16.03
N PRO A 16 3.42 -5.25 -16.54
CA PRO A 16 2.47 -4.35 -15.90
C PRO A 16 1.98 -4.89 -14.56
N LEU A 17 1.75 -3.99 -13.61
CA LEU A 17 1.09 -4.34 -12.35
C LEU A 17 -0.39 -4.62 -12.60
N ARG A 18 -0.89 -5.70 -11.98
CA ARG A 18 -2.31 -6.06 -11.99
C ARG A 18 -2.96 -5.52 -10.73
N VAL A 19 -3.74 -4.46 -10.86
CA VAL A 19 -4.35 -3.73 -9.74
C VAL A 19 -5.84 -4.04 -9.67
N THR A 20 -6.31 -4.42 -8.49
CA THR A 20 -7.72 -4.67 -8.22
C THR A 20 -8.17 -3.82 -7.04
N VAL A 21 -9.05 -2.84 -7.30
CA VAL A 21 -9.63 -2.00 -6.25
C VAL A 21 -10.92 -2.63 -5.74
N ARG A 22 -11.04 -2.78 -4.42
CA ARG A 22 -12.18 -3.36 -3.73
C ARG A 22 -12.87 -2.29 -2.90
N LYS A 23 -14.19 -2.17 -3.08
CA LYS A 23 -15.03 -1.35 -2.20
C LYS A 23 -15.41 -2.14 -0.95
N ALA A 24 -15.69 -1.42 0.11
CA ALA A 24 -16.29 -2.01 1.31
C ALA A 24 -17.59 -2.71 0.94
N ARG A 25 -17.81 -3.94 1.44
CA ARG A 25 -19.09 -4.62 1.28
C ARG A 25 -19.38 -5.55 2.44
N ARG A 26 -20.63 -5.55 2.90
CA ARG A 26 -21.11 -6.54 3.86
C ARG A 26 -21.24 -7.90 3.17
N VAL A 27 -20.57 -8.92 3.72
CA VAL A 27 -20.64 -10.31 3.23
C VAL A 27 -21.65 -11.10 4.03
N SER A 28 -21.73 -10.84 5.35
CA SER A 28 -22.70 -11.46 6.24
C SER A 28 -23.07 -10.50 7.37
N ALA A 29 -24.00 -10.91 8.23
CA ALA A 29 -24.38 -10.14 9.41
C ALA A 29 -23.18 -9.71 10.27
N ARG A 30 -22.13 -10.55 10.33
CA ARG A 30 -20.93 -10.35 11.17
C ARG A 30 -19.64 -10.13 10.39
N ARG A 31 -19.67 -10.14 9.04
CA ARG A 31 -18.46 -10.02 8.21
C ARG A 31 -18.61 -8.93 7.18
N THR A 32 -17.70 -7.96 7.23
CA THR A 32 -17.55 -6.91 6.23
C THR A 32 -16.18 -7.06 5.58
N ILE A 33 -16.14 -6.96 4.26
CA ILE A 33 -14.88 -6.81 3.52
C ILE A 33 -14.51 -5.33 3.58
N GLN A 34 -13.31 -5.04 4.07
CA GLN A 34 -12.75 -3.69 4.11
C GLN A 34 -12.44 -3.20 2.68
N PRO A 35 -12.56 -1.89 2.43
CA PRO A 35 -12.10 -1.29 1.18
C PRO A 35 -10.58 -1.41 1.08
N GLY A 36 -10.06 -1.64 -0.12
CA GLY A 36 -8.63 -1.84 -0.29
C GLY A 36 -8.19 -2.05 -1.73
N ILE A 37 -6.87 -2.13 -1.92
CA ILE A 37 -6.22 -2.34 -3.20
C ILE A 37 -5.40 -3.64 -3.10
N ARG A 38 -5.56 -4.51 -4.09
CA ARG A 38 -4.65 -5.64 -4.30
C ARG A 38 -3.81 -5.36 -5.54
N VAL A 39 -2.50 -5.34 -5.37
CA VAL A 39 -1.51 -5.23 -6.45
C VAL A 39 -0.86 -6.59 -6.64
N LYS A 40 -0.79 -7.09 -7.86
CA LYS A 40 -0.11 -8.35 -8.21
C LYS A 40 0.96 -8.09 -9.27
N CYS A 41 2.15 -8.70 -9.15
CA CYS A 41 3.18 -8.54 -10.21
C CYS A 41 2.62 -9.01 -11.55
N GLY A 42 3.02 -8.39 -12.66
CA GLY A 42 2.79 -8.94 -13.99
C GLY A 42 3.67 -10.17 -14.27
N CYS A 43 4.85 -10.19 -13.64
CA CYS A 43 5.94 -11.16 -13.83
C CYS A 43 5.78 -12.46 -13.03
N CYS A 44 5.29 -12.34 -11.80
CA CYS A 44 5.20 -13.43 -10.83
C CYS A 44 3.80 -13.43 -10.19
N ASN A 45 3.57 -14.37 -9.27
CA ASN A 45 2.30 -14.47 -8.55
C ASN A 45 2.28 -13.73 -7.21
N GLU A 46 3.33 -12.99 -6.88
CA GLU A 46 3.40 -12.20 -5.64
C GLU A 46 2.39 -11.05 -5.65
N THR A 47 1.94 -10.70 -4.44
CA THR A 47 0.89 -9.72 -4.22
C THR A 47 1.19 -8.82 -3.04
N VAL A 48 0.80 -7.55 -3.16
CA VAL A 48 0.69 -6.59 -2.06
C VAL A 48 -0.79 -6.32 -1.83
N GLU A 49 -1.22 -6.43 -0.57
CA GLU A 49 -2.57 -6.10 -0.13
C GLU A 49 -2.55 -4.85 0.76
N ILE A 50 -3.40 -3.89 0.42
CA ILE A 50 -3.50 -2.60 1.10
C ILE A 50 -4.96 -2.40 1.51
N TYR A 51 -5.23 -2.19 2.79
CA TYR A 51 -6.58 -1.98 3.32
C TYR A 51 -6.64 -0.67 4.11
N HIS A 52 -7.75 0.06 3.97
CA HIS A 52 -8.08 1.12 4.92
C HIS A 52 -8.73 0.51 6.15
N THR A 53 -8.27 0.91 7.33
CA THR A 53 -8.77 0.45 8.62
C THR A 53 -9.04 1.63 9.54
N ASN A 54 -10.10 1.55 10.33
CA ASN A 54 -10.60 2.67 11.14
C ASN A 54 -10.91 2.23 12.58
N ASP A 55 -10.50 1.01 12.97
CA ASP A 55 -11.10 0.30 14.10
C ASP A 55 -10.10 -0.32 15.09
N ARG A 56 -8.78 -0.15 14.88
CA ARG A 56 -7.79 -0.87 15.71
C ARG A 56 -7.26 -0.12 16.93
N ASP A 57 -7.28 1.21 16.93
CA ASP A 57 -6.65 2.02 17.98
C ASP A 57 -7.63 2.79 18.87
N GLY A 58 -8.92 2.42 18.83
CA GLY A 58 -9.96 3.00 19.71
C GLY A 58 -10.40 4.43 19.36
N ASP A 59 -9.69 5.12 18.46
CA ASP A 59 -10.13 6.39 17.87
C ASP A 59 -10.84 6.16 16.53
N PRO A 60 -12.16 6.37 16.44
CA PRO A 60 -12.92 6.16 15.21
C PRO A 60 -12.58 7.17 14.09
N ASN A 61 -11.85 8.25 14.41
CA ASN A 61 -11.43 9.26 13.45
C ASN A 61 -9.98 9.05 12.97
N LEU A 62 -9.26 8.09 13.54
CA LEU A 62 -7.89 7.80 13.13
C LEU A 62 -7.90 6.95 11.86
N GLU A 63 -7.53 7.56 10.75
CA GLU A 63 -7.33 6.84 9.49
C GLU A 63 -6.02 6.04 9.53
N THR A 64 -6.13 4.73 9.34
CA THR A 64 -4.97 3.84 9.27
C THR A 64 -4.97 3.02 7.99
N LEU A 65 -3.78 2.57 7.59
CA LEU A 65 -3.59 1.61 6.51
C LEU A 65 -2.96 0.34 7.05
N GLU A 66 -3.47 -0.78 6.58
CA GLU A 66 -2.82 -2.09 6.69
C GLU A 66 -2.16 -2.40 5.34
N ILE A 67 -0.84 -2.62 5.33
CA ILE A 67 -0.11 -3.09 4.14
C ILE A 67 0.51 -4.45 4.47
N ASN A 68 0.09 -5.50 3.77
CA ASN A 68 0.53 -6.89 4.00
C ASN A 68 0.50 -7.32 5.48
N GLY A 69 -0.53 -6.93 6.24
CA GLY A 69 -0.70 -7.25 7.66
C GLY A 69 -0.06 -6.27 8.64
N VAL A 70 0.77 -5.34 8.17
CA VAL A 70 1.40 -4.31 9.00
C VAL A 70 0.49 -3.11 9.11
N HIS A 71 0.21 -2.63 10.32
CA HIS A 71 -0.63 -1.46 10.56
C HIS A 71 0.21 -0.22 10.78
N GLY A 72 -0.32 0.90 10.31
CA GLY A 72 0.20 2.23 10.61
C GLY A 72 -0.80 3.30 10.26
N THR A 73 -0.67 4.46 10.90
CA THR A 73 -1.36 5.68 10.48
C THR A 73 -0.95 6.06 9.06
N ILE A 74 -1.79 6.85 8.38
CA ILE A 74 -1.45 7.40 7.06
C ILE A 74 -0.09 8.12 7.09
N ASP A 75 0.18 8.88 8.15
CA ASP A 75 1.41 9.67 8.26
C ASP A 75 2.66 8.82 8.48
N GLN A 76 2.56 7.71 9.23
CA GLN A 76 3.65 6.74 9.34
C GLN A 76 3.98 6.11 7.97
N TRP A 77 2.95 5.72 7.21
CA TRP A 77 3.16 5.16 5.88
C TRP A 77 3.74 6.17 4.89
N ARG A 78 3.33 7.44 4.97
CA ARG A 78 3.94 8.52 4.18
C ARG A 78 5.42 8.65 4.48
N GLN A 79 5.81 8.65 5.76
CA GLN A 79 7.22 8.70 6.15
C GLN A 79 8.00 7.51 5.58
N VAL A 80 7.46 6.29 5.64
CA VAL A 80 8.15 5.09 5.13
C VAL A 80 8.26 5.07 3.59
N LEU A 81 7.18 5.40 2.89
CA LEU A 81 7.06 5.15 1.45
C LEU A 81 7.51 6.33 0.59
N LEU A 82 7.23 7.58 0.97
CA LEU A 82 7.59 8.75 0.14
C LEU A 82 9.08 8.81 -0.20
N PRO A 83 10.01 8.59 0.75
CA PRO A 83 11.43 8.57 0.43
C PRO A 83 11.81 7.53 -0.63
N LEU A 84 11.10 6.40 -0.70
CA LEU A 84 11.37 5.35 -1.69
C LEU A 84 10.82 5.69 -3.09
N LEU A 85 9.78 6.52 -3.15
CA LEU A 85 9.16 6.93 -4.41
C LEU A 85 9.94 8.07 -5.09
N ASP A 86 10.60 8.90 -4.29
CA ASP A 86 11.40 10.04 -4.77
C ASP A 86 12.90 9.73 -4.89
N ALA A 87 13.38 8.65 -4.28
CA ALA A 87 14.80 8.28 -4.33
C ALA A 87 15.22 7.72 -5.70
N LYS A 88 16.45 8.05 -6.12
CA LYS A 88 17.14 7.26 -7.14
C LYS A 88 17.52 5.91 -6.52
N ALA A 89 17.43 4.84 -7.29
CA ALA A 89 17.57 3.45 -6.83
C ALA A 89 18.86 3.11 -6.03
N ASN A 90 19.85 4.00 -6.01
CA ASN A 90 21.15 3.78 -5.38
C ASN A 90 21.40 4.65 -4.13
N GLU A 91 20.41 5.40 -3.64
CA GLU A 91 20.54 6.21 -2.43
C GLU A 91 19.69 5.64 -1.30
N PRO A 92 20.26 5.42 -0.09
CA PRO A 92 19.47 4.98 1.04
C PRO A 92 18.43 6.05 1.40
N PRO A 93 17.18 5.67 1.72
CA PRO A 93 16.15 6.59 2.17
C PRO A 93 16.69 7.51 3.27
N LEU A 94 16.46 8.82 3.13
CA LEU A 94 16.99 9.85 4.05
C LEU A 94 16.67 9.57 5.53
N LEU A 95 15.64 8.78 5.82
CA LEU A 95 15.25 8.36 7.18
C LEU A 95 16.19 7.35 7.84
N LEU A 96 17.11 6.73 7.10
CA LEU A 96 18.11 5.78 7.63
C LEU A 96 19.53 6.35 7.63
N GLN A 97 19.71 7.62 7.22
CA GLN A 97 21.02 8.25 7.28
C GLN A 97 21.28 8.67 8.72
N PRO A 98 22.37 8.22 9.37
CA PRO A 98 22.77 8.77 10.65
C PRO A 98 22.97 10.28 10.50
N PRO A 99 22.69 11.09 11.54
CA PRO A 99 22.92 12.53 11.47
C PRO A 99 24.36 12.78 11.04
N ARG A 100 24.54 13.62 10.01
CA ARG A 100 25.87 14.01 9.56
C ARG A 100 26.59 14.68 10.74
N ALA A 101 27.71 14.11 11.15
CA ALA A 101 28.58 14.76 12.13
C ALA A 101 29.02 16.11 11.55
N ILE A 102 28.86 17.17 12.37
CA ILE A 102 29.32 18.54 12.09
C ILE A 102 30.82 18.61 12.39
#